data_AF-X1MVC0-F1
#
_entry.id   AF-X1MVC0-F1
#
_cell.length_a   1.000
_cell.length_b   1.000
_cell.length_c   1.000
_cell.angle_alpha   90.00
_cell.angle_beta   90.00
_cell.angle_gamma   90.00
#
_symmetry.space_group_name_H-M   'P 1'
#
loop_
_entity.id
_entity.type
_entity.pdbx_description
1 polymer ?
#
loop_
_entity_poly.entity_id
_entity_poly.type
_entity_poly.pdbx_seq_one_letter_code
_entity_poly.pdbx_strand_id
1 'polypeptide(L)'
;MAAILSKQDIQRLLQQEPPLVEGYVNLKEQVQPNGIDLTLRNIALLQSSGKIATTDSHRLVSDLAPLVFDGLGFVDLIPGAYIITYNEIVHLPKNIMA
;
A
#
# COMPACT_ATOMS: atom_id res chain seq x y z
N MET A 1 -1.17 -26.93 2.49
CA MET A 1 0.25 -26.53 2.34
C MET A 1 0.22 -25.09 1.85
N ALA A 2 0.85 -24.15 2.57
CA ALA A 2 0.97 -22.78 2.09
C ALA A 2 2.15 -22.71 1.12
N ALA A 3 1.96 -22.06 -0.03
CA ALA A 3 2.99 -21.86 -1.04
C ALA A 3 3.06 -20.37 -1.39
N ILE A 4 4.27 -19.90 -1.71
CA ILE A 4 4.50 -18.52 -2.16
C ILE A 4 4.20 -18.47 -3.65
N LEU A 5 3.50 -17.41 -4.09
CA LEU A 5 3.20 -17.21 -5.52
C LEU A 5 4.47 -16.89 -6.30
N SER A 6 4.67 -17.60 -7.41
CA SER A 6 5.74 -17.27 -8.35
C SER A 6 5.37 -16.07 -9.22
N LYS A 7 6.34 -15.49 -9.93
CA LYS A 7 6.12 -14.46 -10.96
C LYS A 7 5.05 -14.87 -11.98
N GLN A 8 5.07 -16.13 -12.41
CA GLN A 8 4.11 -16.67 -13.38
C GLN A 8 2.69 -16.74 -12.78
N ASP A 9 2.58 -17.11 -11.50
CA ASP A 9 1.29 -17.11 -10.80
C ASP A 9 0.75 -15.70 -10.61
N ILE A 10 1.59 -14.75 -10.21
CA ILE A 10 1.22 -13.34 -10.09
C ILE A 10 0.74 -12.81 -11.44
N GLN A 11 1.48 -13.08 -12.52
CA GLN A 11 1.09 -12.69 -13.88
C GLN A 11 -0.26 -13.28 -14.30
N ARG A 12 -0.53 -14.55 -13.95
CA ARG A 12 -1.81 -15.19 -14.23
C ARG A 12 -2.96 -14.54 -13.45
N LEU A 13 -2.75 -14.23 -12.17
CA LEU A 13 -3.76 -13.58 -11.33
C LEU A 13 -4.01 -12.12 -11.74
N LEU A 14 -3.02 -11.44 -12.31
CA LEU A 14 -3.20 -10.10 -12.90
C LEU A 14 -4.09 -10.08 -14.15
N GLN A 15 -4.37 -11.23 -14.77
CA GLN A 15 -5.28 -11.34 -15.91
C GLN A 15 -6.73 -11.68 -15.50
N GLN A 16 -7.02 -11.77 -14.20
CA GLN A 16 -8.37 -12.05 -13.70
C GLN A 16 -9.23 -10.78 -13.64
N GLU A 17 -10.53 -10.96 -13.36
CA GLU A 17 -11.46 -9.87 -13.07
C GLU A 17 -12.08 -10.07 -11.67
N PRO A 18 -11.83 -9.17 -10.70
CA PRO A 18 -10.85 -8.09 -10.78
C PRO A 18 -9.40 -8.65 -10.82
N PRO A 19 -8.44 -7.93 -11.43
CA PRO A 19 -7.04 -8.35 -11.46
C PRO A 19 -6.46 -8.27 -10.05
N LEU A 20 -5.47 -9.13 -9.77
CA LEU A 20 -4.81 -9.20 -8.45
C LEU A 20 -4.36 -7.83 -7.93
N VAL A 21 -3.82 -6.98 -8.81
CA VAL A 21 -3.38 -5.62 -8.50
C VAL A 21 -3.78 -4.68 -9.64
N GLU A 22 -4.37 -3.53 -9.29
CA GLU A 22 -4.65 -2.41 -10.21
C GLU A 22 -3.81 -1.19 -9.83
N GLY A 23 -3.65 -0.23 -10.76
CA GLY A 23 -2.99 1.05 -10.46
C GLY A 23 -1.47 1.03 -10.43
N TYR A 24 -0.84 -0.05 -10.93
CA TYR A 24 0.61 -0.13 -11.09
C TYR A 24 1.15 0.89 -12.11
N VAL A 25 2.36 1.39 -11.88
CA VAL A 25 3.02 2.40 -12.74
C VAL A 25 3.82 1.74 -13.86
N ASN A 26 4.59 0.71 -13.54
CA ASN A 26 5.40 -0.06 -14.49
C ASN A 26 5.43 -1.53 -14.08
N LEU A 27 4.50 -2.32 -14.62
CA LEU A 27 4.34 -3.72 -14.25
C LEU A 27 5.61 -4.56 -14.52
N LYS A 28 6.37 -4.23 -15.55
CA LYS A 28 7.58 -5.00 -15.92
C LYS A 28 8.66 -4.88 -14.84
N GLU A 29 8.80 -3.69 -14.27
CA GLU A 29 9.76 -3.40 -13.21
C GLU A 29 9.25 -3.83 -11.84
N GLN A 30 7.94 -3.71 -11.59
CA GLN A 30 7.34 -4.02 -10.29
C GLN A 30 7.19 -5.52 -10.02
N VAL A 31 6.98 -6.36 -11.04
CA VAL A 31 6.79 -7.81 -10.83
C VAL A 31 8.13 -8.52 -10.59
N GLN A 32 8.34 -8.92 -9.34
CA GLN A 32 9.49 -9.66 -8.84
C GLN A 32 9.29 -11.19 -8.96
N PRO A 33 10.34 -12.02 -8.74
CA PRO A 33 10.23 -13.48 -8.85
C PRO A 33 9.13 -14.10 -7.97
N ASN A 34 8.83 -13.52 -6.81
CA ASN A 34 7.84 -14.03 -5.86
C ASN A 34 7.03 -12.91 -5.17
N GLY A 35 6.87 -11.78 -5.84
CA GLY A 35 6.22 -10.60 -5.26
C GLY A 35 5.98 -9.50 -6.27
N ILE A 36 5.40 -8.40 -5.81
CA ILE A 36 5.19 -7.19 -6.59
C ILE A 36 5.56 -5.98 -5.73
N ASP A 37 6.37 -5.10 -6.28
CA ASP A 37 6.73 -3.85 -5.60
C ASP A 37 5.58 -2.86 -5.72
N LEU A 38 5.24 -2.19 -4.62
CA LEU A 38 4.23 -1.14 -4.58
C LEU A 38 4.89 0.23 -4.68
N THR A 39 4.16 1.19 -5.25
CA THR A 39 4.66 2.54 -5.48
C THR A 39 3.95 3.52 -4.58
N LEU A 40 4.71 4.51 -4.09
CA LEU A 40 4.19 5.54 -3.20
C LEU A 40 3.22 6.46 -3.95
N ARG A 41 2.00 6.64 -3.41
CA ARG A 41 1.04 7.63 -3.90
C ARG A 41 1.14 8.94 -3.12
N ASN A 42 1.08 8.86 -1.80
CA ASN A 42 1.12 10.03 -0.93
C ASN A 42 1.64 9.67 0.46
N ILE A 43 2.13 10.70 1.16
CA ILE A 43 2.64 10.63 2.53
C ILE A 43 1.85 11.65 3.35
N ALA A 44 1.53 11.33 4.60
CA ALA A 44 0.91 12.24 5.54
C ALA A 44 1.51 12.14 6.95
N LEU A 45 1.54 13.28 7.64
CA LEU A 45 1.85 13.41 9.05
C LEU A 45 0.61 13.18 9.91
N LEU A 46 0.81 12.53 11.06
CA LEU A 46 -0.18 12.41 12.12
C LEU A 46 -0.26 13.73 12.90
N GLN A 47 -1.41 14.40 12.89
CA GLN A 47 -1.59 15.71 13.53
C GLN A 47 -2.29 15.67 14.89
N SER A 48 -2.97 14.57 15.23
CA SER A 48 -3.70 14.45 16.49
C SER A 48 -3.47 13.10 17.16
N SER A 49 -3.78 13.01 18.45
CA SER A 49 -3.65 11.75 19.17
C SER A 49 -4.72 10.75 18.70
N GLY A 50 -4.30 9.53 18.38
CA GLY A 50 -5.24 8.42 18.27
C GLY A 50 -5.79 7.97 19.63
N LYS A 51 -6.90 7.23 19.62
CA LYS A 51 -7.47 6.61 20.81
C LYS A 51 -7.84 5.16 20.51
N ILE A 52 -7.26 4.24 21.29
CA ILE A 52 -7.66 2.84 21.30
C ILE A 52 -8.66 2.66 22.45
N ALA A 53 -9.81 2.09 22.16
CA ALA A 53 -10.88 1.87 23.12
C ALA A 53 -11.35 0.42 23.08
N THR A 54 -11.96 -0.04 24.18
CA THR A 54 -12.56 -1.38 24.28
C THR A 54 -13.81 -1.53 23.41
N THR A 55 -14.48 -0.42 23.09
CA THR A 55 -15.61 -0.36 22.14
C THR A 55 -15.25 0.48 20.93
N ASP A 56 -15.77 0.11 19.77
CA ASP A 56 -15.41 0.75 18.50
C ASP A 56 -15.89 2.21 18.41
N SER A 57 -16.99 2.54 19.09
CA SER A 57 -17.59 3.88 19.13
C SER A 57 -16.68 4.98 19.68
N HIS A 58 -15.63 4.62 20.42
CA HIS A 58 -14.69 5.57 21.01
C HIS A 58 -13.30 5.51 20.38
N ARG A 59 -13.11 4.72 19.33
CA ARG A 59 -11.85 4.71 18.58
C ARG A 59 -11.71 6.01 17.80
N LEU A 60 -10.51 6.60 17.86
CA LEU A 60 -10.17 7.80 17.11
C LEU A 60 -8.88 7.56 16.33
N VAL A 61 -8.90 7.86 15.05
CA VAL A 61 -7.70 7.91 14.20
C VAL A 61 -7.20 9.34 14.17
N SER A 62 -5.88 9.52 14.08
CA SER A 62 -5.28 10.84 13.91
C SER A 62 -5.79 11.53 12.65
N ASP A 63 -5.96 12.84 12.73
CA ASP A 63 -6.06 13.71 11.55
C ASP A 63 -4.75 13.64 10.77
N LEU A 64 -4.83 13.79 9.45
CA LEU A 64 -3.69 13.62 8.55
C LEU A 64 -3.40 14.92 7.80
N ALA A 65 -2.16 15.40 7.89
CA ALA A 65 -1.66 16.46 7.03
C ALA A 65 -0.83 15.88 5.89
N PRO A 66 -1.23 16.05 4.62
CA PRO A 66 -0.46 15.56 3.48
C PRO A 66 0.89 16.27 3.38
N LEU A 67 1.91 15.53 2.99
CA LEU A 67 3.20 16.07 2.58
C LEU A 67 3.27 16.14 1.06
N VAL A 68 3.95 17.17 0.56
CA VAL A 68 4.09 17.41 -0.87
C VAL A 68 5.57 17.34 -1.20
N PHE A 69 5.88 16.72 -2.34
CA PHE A 69 7.22 16.75 -2.90
C PHE A 69 7.58 18.17 -3.33
N ASP A 70 8.84 18.54 -3.19
CA ASP A 70 9.38 19.80 -3.68
C ASP A 70 9.44 19.83 -5.22
N GLY A 71 9.85 20.96 -5.77
CA GLY A 71 10.00 21.13 -7.23
C GLY A 71 11.12 20.30 -7.87
N LEU A 72 11.93 19.61 -7.05
CA LEU A 72 13.00 18.71 -7.49
C LEU A 72 12.60 17.23 -7.37
N GLY A 73 11.40 16.95 -6.86
CA GLY A 73 10.88 15.59 -6.70
C GLY A 73 11.32 14.92 -5.40
N PHE A 74 11.74 15.67 -4.39
CA PHE A 74 12.14 15.15 -3.07
C PHE A 74 11.16 15.56 -1.98
N VAL A 75 11.17 14.83 -0.87
CA VAL A 75 10.44 15.18 0.34
C VAL A 75 11.33 14.88 1.54
N ASP A 76 11.58 15.90 2.35
CA ASP A 76 12.40 15.76 3.56
C ASP A 76 11.55 15.24 4.72
N LEU A 77 11.93 14.08 5.26
CA LEU A 77 11.26 13.47 6.40
C LEU A 77 12.10 13.65 7.66
N ILE A 78 11.65 14.51 8.57
CA ILE A 78 12.18 14.53 9.93
C ILE A 78 11.91 13.19 10.63
N PRO A 79 12.82 12.67 11.48
CA PRO A 79 12.60 11.39 12.17
C PRO A 79 11.27 11.37 12.91
N GLY A 80 10.41 10.40 12.58
CA GLY A 80 9.05 10.32 13.09
C GLY A 80 8.21 9.25 12.40
N ALA A 81 6.92 9.22 12.71
CA ALA A 81 5.96 8.31 12.11
C ALA A 81 5.13 9.03 11.02
N TYR A 82 4.92 8.33 9.91
CA TYR A 82 4.16 8.82 8.77
C TYR A 82 3.17 7.74 8.32
N ILE A 83 2.06 8.17 7.73
CA ILE A 83 1.16 7.29 7.00
C ILE A 83 1.41 7.46 5.51
N ILE A 84 1.54 6.35 4.80
CA ILE A 84 1.62 6.36 3.34
C ILE A 84 0.43 5.63 2.74
N THR A 85 0.04 6.06 1.55
CA THR A 85 -0.85 5.28 0.69
C THR A 85 -0.07 4.87 -0.55
N TYR A 86 -0.28 3.64 -1.00
CA TYR A 86 0.27 3.15 -2.26
C TYR A 86 -0.64 3.54 -3.45
N ASN A 87 -0.10 3.50 -4.66
CA ASN A 87 -0.94 3.68 -5.86
C ASN A 87 -1.81 2.47 -6.11
N GLU A 88 -1.30 1.30 -5.77
CA GLU A 88 -1.88 0.02 -6.12
C GLU A 88 -3.08 -0.35 -5.23
N ILE A 89 -4.11 -0.91 -5.87
CA ILE A 89 -5.27 -1.53 -5.21
C ILE A 89 -5.13 -3.04 -5.33
N VAL A 90 -5.15 -3.75 -4.21
CA VAL A 90 -4.97 -5.21 -4.16
C VAL A 90 -6.31 -5.92 -4.01
N HIS A 91 -6.61 -6.83 -4.93
CA HIS A 91 -7.78 -7.70 -4.87
C HIS A 91 -7.36 -9.11 -4.52
N LEU A 92 -7.41 -9.47 -3.24
CA LEU A 92 -7.01 -10.81 -2.78
C LEU A 92 -8.15 -11.83 -2.96
N PRO A 93 -7.95 -12.89 -3.76
CA PRO A 93 -8.84 -14.04 -3.77
C PRO A 93 -8.89 -14.71 -2.39
N LYS A 94 -10.01 -15.36 -2.07
CA LYS A 94 -10.25 -15.99 -0.75
C LYS A 94 -9.22 -17.05 -0.34
N ASN A 95 -8.43 -17.55 -1.28
CA ASN A 95 -7.40 -18.56 -1.05
C ASN A 95 -5.96 -17.99 -1.04
N ILE A 96 -5.80 -16.67 -0.99
CA ILE A 96 -4.50 -15.97 -1.01
C ILE A 96 -4.44 -14.98 0.16
N MET A 97 -3.24 -14.79 0.72
CA MET A 97 -2.92 -13.73 1.68
C MET A 97 -1.64 -13.01 1.24
N ALA A 98 -1.49 -11.74 1.63
CA ALA A 98 -0.32 -10.91 1.36
C ALA A 98 0.00 -10.05 2.59
#